data_AF-A0A349XSC2-F1
#
_entry.id   AF-A0A349XSC2-F1
#
_cell.length_a   1.000
_cell.length_b   1.000
_cell.length_c   1.000
_cell.angle_alpha   90.00
_cell.angle_beta   90.00
_cell.angle_gamma   90.00
#
_symmetry.space_group_name_H-M   'P 1'
#
loop_
_entity.id
_entity.type
_entity.pdbx_description
1 polymer ?
#
loop_
_entity_poly.entity_id
_entity_poly.type
_entity_poly.pdbx_seq_one_letter_code
_entity_poly.pdbx_strand_id
1 'polypeptide(L)'
;MIETKHTDVFQAGYDACMRGQSHLTHPEGKDRDEWLSGWKKASEDYAARYAPHPKRTPEEAWQDLIETSDVTSPAEYPDHALITFEQLREYMSGALQSPTK
;
A
#
# COMPACT_ATOMS: atom_id res chain seq x y z
N MET A 1 -2.47 -22.23 17.06
CA MET A 1 -1.87 -21.51 15.92
C MET A 1 -1.59 -22.54 14.84
N ILE A 2 -2.32 -22.51 13.72
CA ILE A 2 -2.10 -23.44 12.61
C ILE A 2 -1.02 -22.80 11.73
N GLU A 3 0.20 -23.28 11.86
CA GLU A 3 1.30 -22.89 11.00
C GLU A 3 1.02 -23.49 9.61
N THR A 4 0.62 -22.63 8.67
CA THR A 4 0.27 -23.08 7.31
C THR A 4 1.58 -23.35 6.60
N LYS A 5 1.98 -24.62 6.49
CA LYS A 5 3.19 -25.01 5.76
C LYS A 5 2.94 -24.83 4.27
N HIS A 6 3.55 -23.81 3.68
CA HIS A 6 3.57 -23.62 2.24
C HIS A 6 4.56 -24.61 1.60
N THR A 7 4.22 -25.13 0.44
CA THR A 7 5.13 -25.95 -0.37
C THR A 7 6.19 -25.08 -1.05
N ASP A 8 7.28 -25.69 -1.50
CA ASP A 8 8.34 -24.99 -2.23
C ASP A 8 7.82 -24.32 -3.51
N VAL A 9 6.83 -24.94 -4.17
CA VAL A 9 6.19 -24.42 -5.40
C VAL A 9 5.39 -23.15 -5.10
N PHE A 10 4.63 -23.15 -3.99
CA PHE A 10 3.90 -21.96 -3.54
C PHE A 10 4.87 -20.81 -3.23
N GLN A 11 5.93 -21.10 -2.47
CA GLN A 11 6.91 -20.07 -2.10
C GLN A 11 7.63 -19.50 -3.33
N ALA A 12 7.94 -20.34 -4.32
CA ALA A 12 8.54 -19.88 -5.58
C ALA A 12 7.63 -18.90 -6.33
N GLY A 13 6.32 -19.14 -6.33
CA GLY A 13 5.34 -18.22 -6.92
C GLY A 13 5.22 -16.90 -6.15
N TYR A 14 5.21 -16.99 -4.83
CA TYR A 14 5.21 -15.82 -3.94
C TYR A 14 6.42 -14.92 -4.21
N ASP A 15 7.62 -15.49 -4.20
CA ASP A 15 8.87 -14.75 -4.42
C ASP A 15 8.94 -14.15 -5.82
N ALA A 16 8.39 -14.83 -6.83
CA ALA A 16 8.37 -14.33 -8.19
C ALA A 16 7.52 -13.05 -8.32
N CYS A 17 6.36 -13.01 -7.68
CA CYS A 17 5.54 -11.78 -7.61
C CYS A 17 6.30 -10.65 -6.93
N MET A 18 6.93 -10.92 -5.78
CA MET A 18 7.69 -9.92 -5.03
C MET A 18 8.91 -9.38 -5.79
N ARG A 19 9.45 -10.15 -6.74
CA ARG A 19 10.50 -9.72 -7.67
C ARG A 19 9.98 -8.98 -8.92
N GLY A 20 8.67 -8.79 -9.05
CA GLY A 20 8.05 -8.15 -10.22
C GLY A 20 7.97 -9.05 -11.46
N GLN A 21 8.09 -10.37 -11.30
CA GLN A 21 7.94 -11.31 -12.41
C GLN A 21 6.46 -11.46 -12.77
N SER A 22 6.17 -11.56 -14.07
CA SER A 22 4.80 -11.78 -14.56
C SER A 22 4.25 -13.12 -14.08
N HIS A 23 2.95 -13.19 -13.78
CA HIS A 23 2.29 -14.46 -13.48
C HIS A 23 2.37 -15.46 -14.65
N LEU A 24 2.65 -14.99 -15.86
CA LEU A 24 2.83 -15.83 -17.05
C LEU A 24 4.17 -16.60 -17.06
N THR A 25 5.08 -16.33 -16.12
CA THR A 25 6.35 -17.08 -15.98
C THR A 25 6.23 -18.32 -15.10
N HIS A 26 4.99 -18.75 -14.80
CA HIS A 26 4.74 -19.96 -14.02
C HIS A 26 5.32 -21.21 -14.72
N PRO A 27 5.69 -22.26 -13.97
CA PRO A 27 6.00 -23.56 -14.57
C PRO A 27 4.75 -24.14 -15.26
N GLU A 28 4.93 -24.93 -16.32
CA GLU A 28 3.82 -25.67 -16.95
C GLU A 28 3.50 -26.97 -16.20
N GLY A 29 2.30 -27.50 -16.41
CA GLY A 29 1.88 -28.79 -15.84
C GLY A 29 1.36 -28.68 -14.41
N LYS A 30 1.55 -29.76 -13.64
CA LYS A 30 0.91 -29.98 -12.33
C LYS A 30 1.26 -28.93 -11.26
N ASP A 31 2.39 -28.24 -11.41
CA ASP A 31 2.88 -27.25 -10.43
C ASP A 31 2.33 -25.84 -10.71
N ARG A 32 1.64 -25.65 -11.84
CA ARG A 32 1.13 -24.34 -12.29
C ARG A 32 0.20 -23.69 -11.27
N ASP A 33 -0.83 -24.43 -10.84
CA ASP A 33 -1.91 -23.86 -10.03
C ASP A 33 -1.42 -23.47 -8.63
N GLU A 34 -0.50 -24.26 -8.08
CA GLU A 34 0.11 -23.99 -6.78
C GLU A 34 1.06 -22.79 -6.83
N TRP A 35 1.87 -22.68 -7.88
CA TRP A 35 2.71 -21.51 -8.10
C TRP A 35 1.88 -20.24 -8.28
N LEU A 36 0.81 -20.30 -9.09
CA LEU A 36 -0.11 -19.17 -9.30
C LEU A 36 -0.82 -18.77 -8.01
N SER A 37 -1.12 -19.72 -7.13
CA SER A 37 -1.69 -19.45 -5.81
C SER A 37 -0.70 -18.65 -4.93
N GLY A 38 0.58 -19.02 -4.95
CA GLY A 38 1.65 -18.25 -4.30
C GLY A 38 1.79 -16.83 -4.85
N TRP A 39 1.83 -16.70 -6.18
CA TRP A 39 1.93 -15.40 -6.85
C TRP A 39 0.75 -14.49 -6.51
N LYS A 40 -0.47 -15.03 -6.55
CA LYS A 40 -1.69 -14.29 -6.18
C LYS A 40 -1.65 -13.82 -4.74
N LYS A 41 -1.23 -14.69 -3.80
CA LYS A 41 -1.13 -14.33 -2.39
C LYS A 41 -0.13 -13.19 -2.15
N ALA A 42 1.04 -13.23 -2.81
CA ALA A 42 2.02 -12.15 -2.75
C ALA A 42 1.45 -10.84 -3.29
N SER A 43 0.69 -10.87 -4.39
CA SER A 43 0.02 -9.68 -4.92
C SER A 43 -1.00 -9.11 -3.94
N GLU A 44 -1.78 -9.96 -3.27
CA GLU A 44 -2.74 -9.54 -2.25
C GLU A 44 -2.04 -8.96 -1.01
N ASP A 45 -0.94 -9.56 -0.56
CA ASP A 45 -0.15 -9.06 0.57
C ASP A 45 0.53 -7.74 0.26
N TYR A 46 1.08 -7.61 -0.95
CA TYR A 46 1.63 -6.35 -1.43
C TYR A 46 0.56 -5.27 -1.47
N ALA A 47 -0.62 -5.58 -2.00
CA ALA A 47 -1.76 -4.68 -1.99
C ALA A 47 -2.22 -4.35 -0.57
N ALA A 48 -2.27 -5.29 0.36
CA ALA A 48 -2.67 -5.01 1.74
C ALA A 48 -1.65 -4.10 2.46
N ARG A 49 -0.36 -4.26 2.17
CA ARG A 49 0.73 -3.53 2.83
C ARG A 49 1.00 -2.16 2.22
N TYR A 50 0.81 -2.03 0.91
CA TYR A 50 1.13 -0.83 0.13
C TYR A 50 -0.05 -0.31 -0.67
N ALA A 51 -1.28 -0.76 -0.35
CA ALA A 51 -2.47 -0.11 -0.89
C ALA A 51 -2.31 1.38 -0.64
N PRO A 52 -2.43 2.22 -1.68
CA PRO A 52 -2.55 3.64 -1.44
C PRO A 52 -3.68 3.80 -0.42
N HIS A 53 -3.44 4.63 0.60
CA HIS A 53 -4.48 5.02 1.54
C HIS A 53 -5.76 5.30 0.76
N PRO A 54 -6.93 4.88 1.27
CA PRO A 54 -8.19 5.04 0.56
C PRO A 54 -8.22 6.43 -0.05
N LYS A 55 -8.52 6.53 -1.35
CA LYS A 55 -8.48 7.80 -2.08
C LYS A 55 -9.35 8.80 -1.34
N ARG A 56 -8.71 9.69 -0.57
CA ARG A 56 -9.36 10.79 0.10
C ARG A 56 -9.49 11.91 -0.90
N THR A 57 -10.63 12.58 -0.92
CA THR A 57 -10.69 13.89 -1.57
C THR A 57 -9.77 14.86 -0.82
N PRO A 58 -9.32 15.95 -1.46
CA PRO A 58 -8.58 17.01 -0.76
C PRO A 58 -9.24 17.46 0.54
N GLU A 59 -10.56 17.52 0.57
CA GLU A 59 -11.37 17.93 1.72
C GLU A 59 -11.35 16.89 2.84
N GLU A 60 -11.45 15.60 2.54
CA GLU A 60 -11.34 14.52 3.53
C GLU A 60 -9.92 14.43 4.10
N ALA A 61 -8.92 14.62 3.25
CA ALA A 61 -7.54 14.63 3.67
C ALA A 61 -7.24 15.86 4.55
N TRP A 62 -7.78 17.03 4.20
CA TRP A 62 -7.72 18.25 5.02
C TRP A 62 -8.41 18.08 6.37
N GLN A 63 -9.59 17.45 6.41
CA GLN A 63 -10.33 17.20 7.64
C GLN A 63 -9.54 16.31 8.60
N ASP A 64 -8.96 15.21 8.10
CA ASP A 64 -8.08 14.36 8.89
C ASP A 64 -6.85 15.11 9.41
N LEU A 65 -6.27 16.01 8.61
CA LEU A 65 -5.11 16.80 9.03
C LEU A 65 -5.42 17.72 10.21
N ILE A 66 -6.56 18.41 10.17
CA ILE A 66 -6.96 19.35 11.23
C ILE A 66 -7.49 18.65 12.49
N GLU A 67 -7.99 17.42 12.36
CA GLU A 67 -8.46 16.58 13.47
C GLU A 67 -7.32 15.76 14.12
N THR A 68 -6.18 15.61 13.43
CA THR A 68 -4.99 14.97 13.99
C THR A 68 -4.39 15.87 15.07
N SER A 69 -4.31 15.34 16.30
CA SER A 69 -3.77 16.07 17.46
C SER A 69 -2.40 16.64 17.14
N ASP A 70 -2.27 17.95 17.35
CA ASP A 70 -1.06 18.71 17.09
C ASP A 70 0.07 18.30 18.05
N VAL A 71 1.01 17.49 17.55
CA VAL A 71 2.21 17.06 18.30
C VAL A 71 3.46 17.83 17.87
N THR A 72 3.35 18.73 16.89
CA THR A 72 4.49 19.34 16.19
C THR A 72 4.53 20.85 16.25
N SER A 73 3.48 21.55 16.68
CA SER A 73 3.53 23.00 16.89
C SER A 73 4.52 23.37 18.00
N PRO A 74 5.57 24.16 17.68
CA PRO A 74 6.44 24.73 18.69
C PRO A 74 5.64 25.64 19.63
N ALA A 75 6.03 25.72 20.90
CA ALA A 75 5.35 26.57 21.89
C ALA A 75 5.27 28.06 21.48
N GLU A 76 6.14 28.51 20.57
CA GLU A 76 6.16 29.88 20.03
C GLU A 76 5.09 30.13 18.95
N TYR A 77 4.52 29.09 18.35
CA TYR A 77 3.52 29.20 17.28
C TYR A 77 2.42 28.12 17.42
N PRO A 78 1.57 28.21 18.45
CA PRO A 78 0.53 27.20 18.74
C PRO A 78 -0.60 27.15 17.70
N ASP A 79 -0.71 28.18 16.85
CA ASP A 79 -1.76 28.30 15.84
C ASP A 79 -1.31 27.82 14.44
N HIS A 80 -0.08 27.31 14.30
CA HIS A 80 0.52 26.93 13.01
C HIS A 80 0.78 25.42 12.95
N ALA A 81 -0.13 24.65 12.34
CA ALA A 81 0.12 23.23 12.06
C ALA A 81 1.30 23.08 11.07
N LEU A 82 2.48 22.73 11.60
CA LEU A 82 3.66 22.45 10.78
C LEU A 82 3.63 21.00 10.29
N ILE A 83 3.40 20.81 8.99
CA ILE A 83 3.59 19.51 8.33
C ILE A 83 4.96 19.44 7.66
N THR A 84 5.51 18.24 7.59
CA THR A 84 6.73 17.94 6.84
C THR A 84 6.49 17.97 5.32
N PHE A 85 7.56 18.15 4.55
CA PHE A 85 7.47 18.13 3.08
C PHE A 85 6.95 16.78 2.53
N GLU A 86 7.23 15.67 3.22
CA GLU A 86 6.71 14.35 2.85
C GLU A 86 5.19 14.26 3.05
N GLN A 87 4.68 14.75 4.18
CA GLN A 87 3.24 14.84 4.44
C GLN A 87 2.55 15.75 3.42
N LEU A 88 3.13 16.91 3.09
CA LEU A 88 2.61 17.78 2.03
C LEU A 88 2.51 17.05 0.67
N ARG A 89 3.54 16.28 0.30
CA ARG A 89 3.57 15.51 -0.95
C ARG A 89 2.47 14.44 -0.98
N GLU A 90 2.22 13.76 0.13
CA GLU A 90 1.13 12.78 0.24
C GLU A 90 -0.24 13.43 0.04
N TYR A 91 -0.50 14.58 0.67
CA TYR A 91 -1.73 15.34 0.49
C TYR A 91 -1.94 15.80 -0.97
N MET A 92 -0.90 16.35 -1.61
CA MET A 92 -0.98 16.81 -3.01
C MET A 92 -1.17 15.65 -4.00
N SER A 93 -0.65 14.46 -3.69
CA SER A 93 -0.82 13.27 -4.53
C SER A 93 -2.26 12.75 -4.54
N GLY A 94 -3.03 12.99 -3.47
CA GLY A 94 -4.47 12.75 -3.43
C GLY A 94 -5.26 13.76 -4.28
N ALA A 95 -4.86 15.03 -4.26
CA ALA A 95 -5.58 16.11 -4.94
C ALA A 95 -5.56 16.05 -6.48
N LEU A 96 -4.53 15.46 -7.07
CA LEU A 96 -4.41 15.28 -8.52
C LEU A 96 -5.32 14.18 -9.09
N GLN A 97 -6.04 13.42 -8.25
CA GLN A 97 -6.96 12.37 -8.68
C GLN A 97 -8.44 12.80 -8.74
N SER A 98 -8.77 14.04 -8.37
CA SER A 98 -10.12 14.58 -8.51
C SER A 98 -10.38 14.99 -9.97
N PRO A 99 -11.41 14.45 -10.66
CA PRO A 99 -11.77 14.95 -11.97
C PRO A 99 -12.30 16.38 -11.83
N THR A 100 -11.66 17.31 -12.54
CA THR A 100 -12.15 18.68 -12.76
C THR A 100 -13.60 18.60 -13.24
N LYS A 101 -14.54 19.12 -12.43
CA LYS A 101 -15.94 19.25 -12.81
C LYS A 101 -16.14 20.50 -13.67
#